data_AF-A0A962U8R9-F1
#
_entry.id   AF-A0A962U8R9-F1
#
_cell.length_a   1.000
_cell.length_b   1.000
_cell.length_c   1.000
_cell.angle_alpha   90.00
_cell.angle_beta   90.00
_cell.angle_gamma   90.00
#
_symmetry.space_group_name_H-M   'P 1'
#
loop_
_entity.id
_entity.type
_entity.pdbx_description
1 polymer ?
#
loop_
_entity_poly.entity_id
_entity_poly.type
_entity_poly.pdbx_seq_one_letter_code
_entity_poly.pdbx_strand_id
1 'polypeptide(L)'
;NARVLQPGVDPNVVVCWGGHSIGREEYDYTKEVGYEFGLRGLDVCTGCGPGAMKGPMKGATIGHAKQRIANGRYIGLTEPGIIASEPPNPIVNELVILPDIEKRLEAFIRIGHGVVVFAGGVGTTEELLYLLGILMHPRNEGHPFPVVLSGPPESADYFAAIDRFVGATLGPQAQSLYEIVIGDPVKVAKIMKRSMDAVKQYRVDGRDAFYFNWQLFIDEAFQAPFVPTHQAMADLSLARDQAPHLLAANLRRAFSGIVAGNVKEQGIRAVEANGPYEIRADVQMLAAMDELLQRFVSQQRMKLQGEYTPCYRLVG
;
A
#
# COMPACT_ATOMS: atom_id res chain seq x y z
N ASN A 1 8.51 6.24 22.42
CA ASN A 1 9.76 6.57 21.71
C ASN A 1 9.52 7.67 20.67
N ALA A 2 8.89 7.39 19.52
CA ALA A 2 8.68 8.38 18.42
C ALA A 2 7.51 9.38 18.59
N ARG A 3 6.69 9.27 19.65
CA ARG A 3 5.54 10.16 19.96
C ARG A 3 4.43 10.25 18.88
N VAL A 4 4.38 9.30 17.94
CA VAL A 4 3.33 9.20 16.90
C VAL A 4 1.99 8.63 17.43
N LEU A 5 1.98 8.00 18.59
CA LEU A 5 0.76 7.47 19.20
C LEU A 5 0.21 8.53 20.16
N GLN A 6 -0.91 9.16 19.79
CA GLN A 6 -1.54 10.26 20.55
C GLN A 6 -2.83 9.79 21.23
N PRO A 7 -2.84 9.59 22.56
CA PRO A 7 -4.05 9.27 23.31
C PRO A 7 -5.09 10.41 23.27
N GLY A 8 -6.37 10.05 23.34
CA GLY A 8 -7.47 11.03 23.39
C GLY A 8 -7.80 11.72 22.08
N VAL A 9 -7.16 11.32 20.97
CA VAL A 9 -7.49 11.80 19.61
C VAL A 9 -8.41 10.79 18.95
N ASP A 10 -9.55 11.26 18.43
CA ASP A 10 -10.48 10.44 17.64
C ASP A 10 -9.82 9.95 16.33
N PRO A 11 -10.27 8.82 15.77
CA PRO A 11 -9.80 8.32 14.47
C PRO A 11 -9.80 9.37 13.36
N ASN A 12 -8.62 9.68 12.82
CA ASN A 12 -8.47 10.67 11.75
C ASN A 12 -7.30 10.42 10.78
N VAL A 13 -6.42 9.46 11.05
CA VAL A 13 -5.25 9.14 10.22
C VAL A 13 -5.64 8.29 9.01
N VAL A 14 -5.45 8.82 7.80
CA VAL A 14 -5.61 8.10 6.53
C VAL A 14 -4.24 7.76 5.96
N VAL A 15 -3.99 6.46 5.74
CA VAL A 15 -2.79 5.98 5.06
C VAL A 15 -2.97 6.14 3.56
N CYS A 16 -1.99 6.71 2.88
CA CYS A 16 -1.96 6.89 1.44
C CYS A 16 -0.79 6.11 0.84
N TRP A 17 -1.11 5.12 0.02
CA TRP A 17 -0.17 4.31 -0.75
C TRP A 17 -0.26 4.64 -2.24
N GLY A 18 0.82 4.44 -2.98
CA GLY A 18 0.85 4.73 -4.41
C GLY A 18 2.28 4.82 -4.95
N GLY A 19 2.40 4.99 -6.27
CA GLY A 19 3.70 4.95 -6.94
C GLY A 19 4.63 6.12 -6.56
N HIS A 20 5.92 5.80 -6.40
CA HIS A 20 7.00 6.80 -6.37
C HIS A 20 7.19 7.47 -7.75
N SER A 21 6.90 6.74 -8.83
CA SER A 21 6.93 7.18 -10.24
C SER A 21 5.50 7.20 -10.79
N ILE A 22 4.95 8.39 -10.97
CA ILE A 22 3.58 8.61 -11.46
C ILE A 22 3.53 9.81 -12.41
N GLY A 23 2.54 9.79 -13.31
CA GLY A 23 2.30 10.88 -14.26
C GLY A 23 1.86 12.18 -13.58
N ARG A 24 1.85 13.28 -14.34
CA ARG A 24 1.48 14.59 -13.79
C ARG A 24 0.02 14.63 -13.32
N GLU A 25 -0.89 14.06 -14.11
CA GLU A 25 -2.32 13.99 -13.80
C GLU A 25 -2.58 13.18 -12.53
N GLU A 26 -1.94 12.01 -12.40
CA GLU A 26 -2.00 11.19 -11.18
C GLU A 26 -1.47 11.96 -9.95
N TYR A 27 -0.33 12.65 -10.09
CA TYR A 27 0.23 13.45 -9.00
C TYR A 27 -0.68 14.61 -8.60
N ASP A 28 -1.26 15.31 -9.57
CA ASP A 28 -2.20 16.40 -9.32
C ASP A 28 -3.46 15.89 -8.63
N TYR A 29 -4.01 14.75 -9.07
CA TYR A 29 -5.13 14.07 -8.41
C TYR A 29 -4.83 13.70 -6.95
N THR A 30 -3.63 13.16 -6.65
CA THR A 30 -3.27 12.82 -5.26
C THR A 30 -3.24 14.06 -4.36
N LYS A 31 -2.87 15.23 -4.88
CA LYS A 31 -2.97 16.51 -4.14
C LYS A 31 -4.41 16.93 -3.93
N GLU A 32 -5.29 16.74 -4.89
CA GLU A 32 -6.71 17.07 -4.75
C GLU A 32 -7.38 16.21 -3.68
N VAL A 33 -7.11 14.89 -3.68
CA VAL A 33 -7.56 13.99 -2.62
C VAL A 33 -7.03 14.43 -1.25
N GLY A 34 -5.73 14.74 -1.16
CA GLY A 34 -5.14 15.27 0.06
C GLY A 34 -5.76 16.59 0.53
N TYR A 35 -6.06 17.49 -0.39
CA TYR A 35 -6.74 18.75 -0.10
C TYR A 35 -8.12 18.50 0.50
N GLU A 36 -8.88 17.57 -0.06
CA GLU A 36 -10.19 17.16 0.45
C GLU A 36 -10.10 16.47 1.83
N PHE A 37 -9.03 15.72 2.11
CA PHE A 37 -8.75 15.23 3.47
C PHE A 37 -8.54 16.38 4.46
N GLY A 38 -7.69 17.35 4.10
CA GLY A 38 -7.41 18.50 4.95
C GLY A 38 -8.67 19.34 5.24
N LEU A 39 -9.57 19.48 4.26
CA LEU A 39 -10.86 20.15 4.47
C LEU A 39 -11.79 19.43 5.46
N ARG A 40 -11.54 18.15 5.76
CA ARG A 40 -12.33 17.33 6.69
C ARG A 40 -11.57 17.00 7.98
N GLY A 41 -10.41 17.61 8.18
CA GLY A 41 -9.54 17.39 9.34
C GLY A 41 -8.98 15.97 9.45
N LEU A 42 -8.73 15.34 8.31
CA LEU A 42 -8.09 14.03 8.24
C LEU A 42 -6.57 14.21 8.07
N ASP A 43 -5.82 13.51 8.90
CA ASP A 43 -4.36 13.47 8.87
C ASP A 43 -3.86 12.45 7.83
N VAL A 44 -2.62 12.61 7.37
CA VAL A 44 -2.07 11.81 6.26
C VAL A 44 -0.84 11.04 6.72
N CYS A 45 -0.83 9.73 6.48
CA CYS A 45 0.31 8.84 6.67
C CYS A 45 0.78 8.26 5.32
N THR A 46 2.09 8.24 5.05
CA THR A 46 2.67 7.70 3.79
C THR A 46 4.02 7.01 4.00
N GLY A 47 4.56 6.42 2.93
CA GLY A 47 5.94 5.92 2.84
C GLY A 47 7.03 6.98 2.66
N CYS A 48 6.71 8.26 2.85
CA CYS A 48 7.60 9.42 2.80
C CYS A 48 8.16 9.85 1.42
N GLY A 49 8.24 8.94 0.44
CA GLY A 49 8.89 9.16 -0.86
C GLY A 49 8.23 10.19 -1.80
N PRO A 50 8.64 10.23 -3.09
CA PRO A 50 8.07 11.13 -4.09
C PRO A 50 6.69 10.66 -4.58
N GLY A 51 6.17 11.28 -5.65
CA GLY A 51 4.92 10.87 -6.28
C GLY A 51 3.72 10.90 -5.32
N ALA A 52 2.98 9.78 -5.26
CA ALA A 52 1.78 9.62 -4.45
C ALA A 52 2.05 9.63 -2.94
N MET A 53 3.30 9.45 -2.50
CA MET A 53 3.69 9.56 -1.10
C MET A 53 3.93 11.02 -0.64
N LYS A 54 3.92 11.98 -1.58
CA LYS A 54 4.12 13.41 -1.31
C LYS A 54 2.90 14.26 -1.64
N GLY A 55 2.19 13.94 -2.72
CA GLY A 55 1.05 14.72 -3.21
C GLY A 55 -0.05 14.93 -2.15
N PRO A 56 -0.55 13.88 -1.47
CA PRO A 56 -1.60 14.01 -0.46
C PRO A 56 -1.24 14.97 0.67
N MET A 57 0.01 14.94 1.16
CA MET A 57 0.49 15.86 2.21
C MET A 57 0.52 17.32 1.76
N LYS A 58 0.88 17.58 0.48
CA LYS A 58 0.82 18.93 -0.10
C LYS A 58 -0.61 19.46 -0.14
N GLY A 59 -1.55 18.63 -0.59
CA GLY A 59 -2.96 18.98 -0.60
C GLY A 59 -3.49 19.25 0.80
N ALA A 60 -3.25 18.31 1.71
CA ALA A 60 -3.75 18.36 3.09
C ALA A 60 -3.26 19.60 3.83
N THR A 61 -2.02 20.03 3.61
CA THR A 61 -1.50 21.31 4.15
C THR A 61 -2.38 22.50 3.79
N ILE A 62 -2.85 22.60 2.54
CA ILE A 62 -3.73 23.69 2.12
C ILE A 62 -5.15 23.53 2.69
N GLY A 63 -5.67 22.30 2.71
CA GLY A 63 -6.98 21.99 3.29
C GLY A 63 -7.04 22.32 4.78
N HIS A 64 -6.05 21.87 5.55
CA HIS A 64 -5.90 22.16 6.98
C HIS A 64 -5.79 23.65 7.26
N ALA A 65 -5.00 24.39 6.48
CA ALA A 65 -4.89 25.84 6.63
C ALA A 65 -6.24 26.55 6.46
N LYS A 66 -7.06 26.13 5.47
CA LYS A 66 -8.41 26.68 5.27
C LYS A 66 -9.36 26.37 6.43
N GLN A 67 -9.21 25.20 7.06
CA GLN A 67 -9.97 24.80 8.24
C GLN A 67 -9.36 25.29 9.56
N ARG A 68 -8.29 26.09 9.52
CA ARG A 68 -7.56 26.60 10.70
C ARG A 68 -7.03 25.48 11.62
N ILE A 69 -6.69 24.33 11.03
CA ILE A 69 -6.08 23.21 11.73
C ILE A 69 -4.57 23.44 11.75
N ALA A 70 -4.05 23.90 12.89
CA ALA A 70 -2.63 24.23 13.05
C ALA A 70 -1.74 23.00 13.28
N ASN A 71 -2.32 21.90 13.78
CA ASN A 71 -1.58 20.71 14.23
C ASN A 71 -1.85 19.49 13.33
N GLY A 72 -2.02 19.70 12.02
CA GLY A 72 -2.19 18.60 11.07
C GLY A 72 -0.97 17.67 11.07
N ARG A 73 -1.20 16.36 11.05
CA ARG A 73 -0.16 15.34 11.15
C ARG A 73 0.17 14.76 9.79
N TYR A 74 1.45 14.81 9.45
CA TYR A 74 2.02 14.26 8.22
C TYR A 74 3.04 13.21 8.60
N ILE A 75 2.53 11.99 8.78
CA ILE A 75 3.29 10.86 9.31
C ILE A 75 4.01 10.18 8.16
N GLY A 76 5.34 10.08 8.27
CA GLY A 76 6.17 9.33 7.36
C GLY A 76 6.69 8.06 8.01
N LEU A 77 6.40 6.90 7.44
CA LEU A 77 6.97 5.62 7.87
C LEU A 77 7.94 5.09 6.81
N THR A 78 9.19 4.87 7.19
CA THR A 78 10.25 4.36 6.32
C THR A 78 11.07 3.27 7.01
N GLU A 79 12.01 2.67 6.32
CA GLU A 79 12.93 1.66 6.86
C GLU A 79 14.31 1.74 6.15
N PRO A 80 15.41 1.26 6.77
CA PRO A 80 16.76 1.44 6.24
C PRO A 80 16.98 0.96 4.80
N GLY A 81 16.30 -0.11 4.37
CA GLY A 81 16.45 -0.71 3.05
C GLY A 81 15.83 0.08 1.89
N ILE A 82 15.00 1.09 2.17
CA ILE A 82 14.30 1.86 1.14
C ILE A 82 14.47 3.37 1.30
N ILE A 83 14.89 3.87 2.47
CA ILE A 83 14.99 5.31 2.75
C ILE A 83 15.91 6.07 1.78
N ALA A 84 16.92 5.42 1.20
CA ALA A 84 17.78 6.03 0.18
C ALA A 84 17.07 6.20 -1.17
N SER A 85 16.24 5.22 -1.56
CA SER A 85 15.49 5.22 -2.82
C SER A 85 14.20 6.05 -2.73
N GLU A 86 13.59 6.11 -1.54
CA GLU A 86 12.36 6.84 -1.23
C GLU A 86 12.57 7.76 -0.02
N PRO A 87 13.40 8.82 -0.16
CA PRO A 87 13.76 9.68 0.96
C PRO A 87 12.56 10.49 1.47
N PRO A 88 12.50 10.76 2.78
CA PRO A 88 11.40 11.55 3.34
C PRO A 88 11.31 12.94 2.75
N ASN A 89 10.12 13.27 2.25
CA ASN A 89 9.86 14.63 1.76
C ASN A 89 9.76 15.64 2.94
N PRO A 90 10.17 16.92 2.75
CA PRO A 90 10.25 17.89 3.85
C PRO A 90 8.91 18.31 4.50
N ILE A 91 7.77 17.86 3.98
CA ILE A 91 6.44 18.15 4.57
C ILE A 91 6.13 17.18 5.71
N VAL A 92 6.78 16.01 5.73
CA VAL A 92 6.69 15.06 6.84
C VAL A 92 7.10 15.77 8.13
N ASN A 93 6.20 15.81 9.11
CA ASN A 93 6.46 16.42 10.42
C ASN A 93 6.58 15.38 11.54
N GLU A 94 6.21 14.12 11.27
CA GLU A 94 6.39 12.99 12.17
C GLU A 94 7.03 11.81 11.40
N LEU A 95 8.35 11.69 11.48
CA LEU A 95 9.10 10.61 10.81
C LEU A 95 9.38 9.45 11.78
N VAL A 96 9.08 8.23 11.34
CA VAL A 96 9.43 6.99 12.05
C VAL A 96 10.21 6.07 11.11
N ILE A 97 11.37 5.61 11.58
CA ILE A 97 12.19 4.62 10.87
C ILE A 97 12.00 3.27 11.57
N LEU A 98 11.37 2.32 10.87
CA LEU A 98 11.11 0.98 11.35
C LEU A 98 12.29 0.05 11.01
N PRO A 99 12.45 -1.09 11.71
CA PRO A 99 13.59 -1.97 11.49
C PRO A 99 13.63 -2.65 10.12
N ASP A 100 12.46 -2.94 9.54
CA ASP A 100 12.30 -3.68 8.28
C ASP A 100 10.96 -3.36 7.60
N ILE A 101 10.76 -3.90 6.38
CA ILE A 101 9.56 -3.69 5.56
C ILE A 101 8.31 -4.23 6.25
N GLU A 102 8.36 -5.43 6.84
CA GLU A 102 7.20 -6.04 7.47
C GLU A 102 6.71 -5.22 8.68
N LYS A 103 7.63 -4.69 9.50
CA LYS A 103 7.28 -3.79 10.61
C LYS A 103 6.77 -2.43 10.11
N ARG A 104 7.28 -1.94 8.97
CA ARG A 104 6.72 -0.75 8.30
C ARG A 104 5.28 -1.00 7.84
N LEU A 105 5.02 -2.15 7.21
CA LEU A 105 3.69 -2.56 6.75
C LEU A 105 2.71 -2.71 7.93
N GLU A 106 3.12 -3.38 9.01
CA GLU A 106 2.31 -3.48 10.22
C GLU A 106 2.03 -2.10 10.81
N ALA A 107 3.04 -1.22 10.91
CA ALA A 107 2.87 0.11 11.46
C ALA A 107 1.81 0.92 10.70
N PHE A 108 1.76 0.85 9.36
CA PHE A 108 0.72 1.52 8.56
C PHE A 108 -0.69 1.14 9.01
N ILE A 109 -0.99 -0.16 9.08
CA ILE A 109 -2.35 -0.64 9.33
C ILE A 109 -2.74 -0.62 10.81
N ARG A 110 -1.73 -0.56 11.71
CA ARG A 110 -1.97 -0.37 13.14
C ARG A 110 -2.34 1.07 13.48
N ILE A 111 -1.68 2.07 12.88
CA ILE A 111 -1.96 3.49 13.17
C ILE A 111 -3.00 4.11 12.23
N GLY A 112 -3.15 3.54 11.03
CA GLY A 112 -4.15 3.96 10.06
C GLY A 112 -5.56 3.59 10.48
N HIS A 113 -6.50 4.48 10.21
CA HIS A 113 -7.94 4.25 10.38
C HIS A 113 -8.64 3.97 9.04
N GLY A 114 -7.89 4.05 7.94
CA GLY A 114 -8.34 3.82 6.58
C GLY A 114 -7.17 3.94 5.62
N VAL A 115 -7.30 3.31 4.46
CA VAL A 115 -6.28 3.33 3.41
C VAL A 115 -6.87 3.84 2.11
N VAL A 116 -6.14 4.74 1.46
CA VAL A 116 -6.34 5.08 0.05
C VAL A 116 -5.14 4.61 -0.75
N VAL A 117 -5.41 3.83 -1.81
CA VAL A 117 -4.41 3.29 -2.72
C VAL A 117 -4.53 3.99 -4.06
N PHE A 118 -3.53 4.80 -4.40
CA PHE A 118 -3.38 5.43 -5.71
C PHE A 118 -2.67 4.48 -6.68
N ALA A 119 -2.66 4.85 -7.96
CA ALA A 119 -1.91 4.09 -8.97
C ALA A 119 -0.42 4.02 -8.63
N GLY A 120 0.15 2.83 -8.80
CA GLY A 120 1.55 2.54 -8.47
C GLY A 120 2.06 1.26 -9.11
N GLY A 121 3.28 0.89 -8.79
CA GLY A 121 3.94 -0.31 -9.32
C GLY A 121 3.87 -1.49 -8.35
N VAL A 122 4.92 -2.30 -8.37
CA VAL A 122 5.03 -3.51 -7.56
C VAL A 122 5.00 -3.27 -6.05
N GLY A 123 5.58 -2.17 -5.55
CA GLY A 123 5.56 -1.85 -4.11
C GLY A 123 4.15 -1.50 -3.61
N THR A 124 3.38 -0.74 -4.40
CA THR A 124 1.97 -0.45 -4.08
C THR A 124 1.10 -1.70 -4.14
N THR A 125 1.42 -2.62 -5.06
CA THR A 125 0.71 -3.91 -5.15
C THR A 125 1.05 -4.82 -3.97
N GLU A 126 2.30 -4.83 -3.51
CA GLU A 126 2.72 -5.51 -2.27
C GLU A 126 1.93 -4.99 -1.06
N GLU A 127 1.82 -3.67 -0.90
CA GLU A 127 1.05 -3.03 0.17
C GLU A 127 -0.44 -3.42 0.11
N LEU A 128 -1.05 -3.43 -1.08
CA LEU A 128 -2.44 -3.87 -1.27
C LEU A 128 -2.63 -5.35 -0.92
N LEU A 129 -1.77 -6.24 -1.41
CA LEU A 129 -1.83 -7.68 -1.13
C LEU A 129 -1.66 -7.98 0.36
N TYR A 130 -0.75 -7.24 1.04
CA TYR A 130 -0.58 -7.30 2.48
C TYR A 130 -1.89 -6.98 3.22
N LEU A 131 -2.52 -5.85 2.88
CA LEU A 131 -3.76 -5.42 3.51
C LEU A 131 -4.93 -6.39 3.24
N LEU A 132 -5.13 -6.79 1.99
CA LEU A 132 -6.22 -7.71 1.62
C LEU A 132 -6.04 -9.07 2.30
N GLY A 133 -4.82 -9.59 2.33
CA GLY A 133 -4.53 -10.85 3.02
C GLY A 133 -4.90 -10.80 4.50
N ILE A 134 -4.58 -9.70 5.18
CA ILE A 134 -4.96 -9.49 6.58
C ILE A 134 -6.48 -9.39 6.74
N LEU A 135 -7.15 -8.56 5.94
CA LEU A 135 -8.60 -8.35 6.05
C LEU A 135 -9.43 -9.60 5.68
N MET A 136 -8.92 -10.47 4.81
CA MET A 136 -9.55 -11.76 4.49
C MET A 136 -9.37 -12.82 5.57
N HIS A 137 -8.50 -12.61 6.56
CA HIS A 137 -8.30 -13.58 7.62
C HIS A 137 -9.60 -13.75 8.44
N PRO A 138 -10.06 -14.98 8.76
CA PRO A 138 -11.34 -15.20 9.44
C PRO A 138 -11.51 -14.44 10.77
N ARG A 139 -10.41 -14.24 11.50
CA ARG A 139 -10.40 -13.44 12.76
C ARG A 139 -10.63 -11.94 12.58
N ASN A 140 -10.57 -11.43 11.35
CA ASN A 140 -10.82 -10.03 11.01
C ASN A 140 -12.17 -9.84 10.30
N GLU A 141 -13.00 -10.89 10.23
CA GLU A 141 -14.34 -10.78 9.67
C GLU A 141 -15.13 -9.70 10.41
N GLY A 142 -15.71 -8.76 9.64
CA GLY A 142 -16.46 -7.63 10.18
C GLY A 142 -15.61 -6.50 10.77
N HIS A 143 -14.27 -6.58 10.73
CA HIS A 143 -13.39 -5.49 11.20
C HIS A 143 -13.53 -4.28 10.26
N PRO A 144 -14.02 -3.11 10.73
CA PRO A 144 -14.24 -1.97 9.87
C PRO A 144 -12.91 -1.30 9.54
N PHE A 145 -12.41 -1.55 8.34
CA PHE A 145 -11.19 -0.93 7.83
C PHE A 145 -11.42 -0.45 6.39
N PRO A 146 -11.75 0.84 6.16
CA PRO A 146 -12.12 1.33 4.84
C PRO A 146 -10.90 1.34 3.91
N VAL A 147 -11.06 0.74 2.73
CA VAL A 147 -10.06 0.72 1.66
C VAL A 147 -10.66 1.33 0.40
N VAL A 148 -10.03 2.37 -0.13
CA VAL A 148 -10.45 3.01 -1.39
C VAL A 148 -9.30 2.99 -2.38
N LEU A 149 -9.53 2.40 -3.56
CA LEU A 149 -8.63 2.48 -4.70
C LEU A 149 -9.07 3.67 -5.55
N SER A 150 -8.17 4.60 -5.86
CA SER A 150 -8.58 5.85 -6.51
C SER A 150 -7.51 6.51 -7.36
N GLY A 151 -7.94 7.12 -8.44
CA GLY A 151 -7.10 7.93 -9.32
C GLY A 151 -7.92 8.77 -10.29
N PRO A 152 -7.26 9.54 -11.16
CA PRO A 152 -7.95 10.36 -12.14
C PRO A 152 -8.57 9.48 -13.25
N PRO A 153 -9.45 10.03 -14.11
CA PRO A 153 -10.12 9.27 -15.18
C PRO A 153 -9.17 8.42 -16.05
N GLU A 154 -7.97 8.91 -16.31
CA GLU A 154 -6.93 8.27 -17.12
C GLU A 154 -6.37 6.99 -16.48
N SER A 155 -6.59 6.80 -15.17
CA SER A 155 -6.20 5.60 -14.43
C SER A 155 -7.30 4.52 -14.36
N ALA A 156 -8.45 4.73 -15.01
CA ALA A 156 -9.56 3.76 -14.98
C ALA A 156 -9.14 2.36 -15.45
N ASP A 157 -8.40 2.27 -16.56
CA ASP A 157 -7.90 1.00 -17.10
C ASP A 157 -6.87 0.33 -16.17
N TYR A 158 -6.08 1.13 -15.45
CA TYR A 158 -5.15 0.62 -14.43
C TYR A 158 -5.91 -0.05 -13.29
N PHE A 159 -6.92 0.63 -12.73
CA PHE A 159 -7.70 0.08 -11.61
C PHE A 159 -8.56 -1.11 -12.04
N ALA A 160 -9.07 -1.11 -13.28
CA ALA A 160 -9.74 -2.28 -13.84
C ALA A 160 -8.79 -3.50 -13.96
N ALA A 161 -7.51 -3.29 -14.27
CA ALA A 161 -6.51 -4.36 -14.29
C ALA A 161 -6.17 -4.87 -12.88
N ILE A 162 -6.05 -3.97 -11.89
CA ILE A 162 -5.86 -4.34 -10.48
C ILE A 162 -7.06 -5.16 -9.98
N ASP A 163 -8.28 -4.72 -10.26
CA ASP A 163 -9.51 -5.41 -9.86
C ASP A 163 -9.58 -6.83 -10.45
N ARG A 164 -9.33 -6.95 -11.77
CA ARG A 164 -9.25 -8.26 -12.43
C ARG A 164 -8.17 -9.14 -11.84
N PHE A 165 -6.98 -8.61 -11.56
CA PHE A 165 -5.90 -9.36 -10.93
C PHE A 165 -6.31 -9.88 -9.56
N VAL A 166 -6.88 -9.03 -8.70
CA VAL A 166 -7.37 -9.44 -7.37
C VAL A 166 -8.46 -10.51 -7.50
N GLY A 167 -9.43 -10.33 -8.39
CA GLY A 167 -10.49 -11.32 -8.62
C GLY A 167 -9.96 -12.67 -9.15
N ALA A 168 -8.99 -12.64 -10.07
CA ALA A 168 -8.41 -13.84 -10.67
C ALA A 168 -7.50 -14.63 -9.70
N THR A 169 -6.93 -13.95 -8.70
CA THR A 169 -5.97 -14.54 -7.75
C THR A 169 -6.58 -14.82 -6.39
N LEU A 170 -7.17 -13.82 -5.74
CA LEU A 170 -7.69 -13.89 -4.37
C LEU A 170 -9.22 -14.07 -4.32
N GLY A 171 -9.91 -13.87 -5.44
CA GLY A 171 -11.34 -14.11 -5.58
C GLY A 171 -12.23 -12.92 -5.19
N PRO A 172 -13.56 -13.08 -5.34
CA PRO A 172 -14.52 -11.99 -5.15
C PRO A 172 -14.62 -11.48 -3.71
N GLN A 173 -14.27 -12.31 -2.71
CA GLN A 173 -14.19 -11.87 -1.32
C GLN A 173 -13.17 -10.74 -1.18
N ALA A 174 -12.00 -10.86 -1.81
CA ALA A 174 -10.98 -9.82 -1.78
C ALA A 174 -11.46 -8.53 -2.47
N GLN A 175 -12.16 -8.65 -3.61
CA GLN A 175 -12.74 -7.51 -4.31
C GLN A 175 -13.79 -6.76 -3.48
N SER A 176 -14.51 -7.45 -2.59
CA SER A 176 -15.52 -6.85 -1.72
C SER A 176 -14.94 -5.98 -0.59
N LEU A 177 -13.62 -6.05 -0.36
CA LEU A 177 -12.94 -5.35 0.73
C LEU A 177 -12.54 -3.92 0.38
N TYR A 178 -12.73 -3.48 -0.87
CA TYR A 178 -12.40 -2.12 -1.29
C TYR A 178 -13.46 -1.52 -2.23
N GLU A 179 -13.49 -0.19 -2.29
CA GLU A 179 -14.26 0.57 -3.28
C GLU A 179 -13.32 1.25 -4.27
N ILE A 180 -13.60 1.14 -5.58
CA ILE A 180 -12.88 1.90 -6.62
C ILE A 180 -13.61 3.22 -6.88
N VAL A 181 -12.90 4.33 -6.76
CA VAL A 181 -13.42 5.68 -7.03
C VAL A 181 -12.54 6.39 -8.05
N ILE A 182 -13.07 6.62 -9.24
CA ILE A 182 -12.36 7.29 -10.34
C ILE A 182 -12.81 8.74 -10.45
N GLY A 183 -11.85 9.67 -10.48
CA GLY A 183 -12.09 11.08 -10.82
C GLY A 183 -12.83 11.91 -9.77
N ASP A 184 -13.11 11.37 -8.57
CA ASP A 184 -13.90 12.08 -7.54
C ASP A 184 -13.16 12.18 -6.19
N PRO A 185 -12.24 13.16 -6.03
CA PRO A 185 -11.49 13.31 -4.79
C PRO A 185 -12.38 13.67 -3.58
N VAL A 186 -13.51 14.34 -3.83
CA VAL A 186 -14.49 14.72 -2.82
C VAL A 186 -15.16 13.47 -2.24
N LYS A 187 -15.54 12.51 -3.10
CA LYS A 187 -16.13 11.23 -2.71
C LYS A 187 -15.14 10.39 -1.90
N VAL A 188 -13.88 10.28 -2.34
CA VAL A 188 -12.81 9.58 -1.59
C VAL A 188 -12.73 10.10 -0.15
N ALA A 189 -12.63 11.42 0.01
CA ALA A 189 -12.53 12.04 1.33
C ALA A 189 -13.81 11.91 2.18
N LYS A 190 -14.99 11.91 1.54
CA LYS A 190 -16.27 11.65 2.23
C LYS A 190 -16.38 10.21 2.72
N ILE A 191 -15.95 9.22 1.93
CA ILE A 191 -15.92 7.81 2.34
C ILE A 191 -15.03 7.67 3.56
N MET A 192 -13.80 8.20 3.51
CA MET A 192 -12.86 8.14 4.62
C MET A 192 -13.43 8.82 5.86
N LYS A 193 -13.93 10.06 5.74
CA LYS A 193 -14.46 10.80 6.88
C LYS A 193 -15.64 10.09 7.56
N ARG A 194 -16.59 9.58 6.79
CA ARG A 194 -17.74 8.81 7.33
C ARG A 194 -17.29 7.52 8.01
N SER A 195 -16.28 6.86 7.45
CA SER A 195 -15.79 5.58 7.99
C SER A 195 -15.06 5.74 9.32
N MET A 196 -14.51 6.93 9.62
CA MET A 196 -13.91 7.21 10.93
C MET A 196 -14.89 6.99 12.10
N ASP A 197 -16.18 7.29 11.90
CA ASP A 197 -17.21 7.07 12.92
C ASP A 197 -17.41 5.58 13.21
N ALA A 198 -17.44 4.75 12.16
CA ALA A 198 -17.55 3.30 12.29
C ALA A 198 -16.30 2.69 12.96
N VAL A 199 -15.11 3.17 12.58
CA VAL A 199 -13.85 2.76 13.23
C VAL A 199 -13.86 3.16 14.70
N LYS A 200 -14.26 4.39 15.02
CA LYS A 200 -14.35 4.87 16.40
C LYS A 200 -15.29 3.99 17.22
N GLN A 201 -16.50 3.76 16.73
CA GLN A 201 -17.50 2.95 17.43
C GLN A 201 -16.98 1.53 17.68
N TYR A 202 -16.39 0.90 16.68
CA TYR A 202 -15.81 -0.43 16.81
C TYR A 202 -14.69 -0.49 17.86
N ARG A 203 -13.79 0.49 17.89
CA ARG A 203 -12.74 0.55 18.92
C ARG A 203 -13.31 0.77 20.32
N VAL A 204 -14.36 1.58 20.46
CA VAL A 204 -15.07 1.77 21.75
C VAL A 204 -15.68 0.44 22.22
N ASP A 205 -16.45 -0.22 21.36
CA ASP A 205 -17.12 -1.48 21.68
C ASP A 205 -16.12 -2.60 22.00
N GLY A 206 -15.02 -2.63 21.26
CA GLY A 206 -13.90 -3.54 21.46
C GLY A 206 -13.00 -3.21 22.67
N ARG A 207 -13.16 -2.04 23.29
CA ARG A 207 -12.24 -1.48 24.30
C ARG A 207 -10.78 -1.43 23.80
N ASP A 208 -10.61 -1.10 22.53
CA ASP A 208 -9.33 -0.93 21.86
C ASP A 208 -8.92 0.56 21.82
N ALA A 209 -7.64 0.82 21.62
CA ALA A 209 -7.13 2.18 21.45
C ALA A 209 -7.53 2.75 20.09
N PHE A 210 -7.74 4.07 20.02
CA PHE A 210 -7.90 4.77 18.74
C PHE A 210 -6.55 4.84 18.01
N TYR A 211 -5.50 5.28 18.71
CA TYR A 211 -4.17 5.51 18.16
C TYR A 211 -3.41 4.26 17.72
N PHE A 212 -3.88 3.05 18.06
CA PHE A 212 -3.26 1.79 17.66
C PHE A 212 -4.29 0.66 17.64
N ASN A 213 -4.42 -0.03 16.51
CA ASN A 213 -5.39 -1.10 16.28
C ASN A 213 -4.88 -2.44 16.84
N TRP A 214 -5.06 -2.73 18.12
CA TRP A 214 -4.61 -3.99 18.71
C TRP A 214 -5.47 -5.18 18.30
N GLN A 215 -6.76 -4.95 18.04
CA GLN A 215 -7.70 -6.01 17.72
C GLN A 215 -7.52 -6.59 16.32
N LEU A 216 -6.93 -5.85 15.39
CA LEU A 216 -6.61 -6.36 14.06
C LEU A 216 -5.65 -7.55 14.19
N PHE A 217 -6.10 -8.73 13.80
CA PHE A 217 -5.25 -9.90 13.80
C PHE A 217 -4.33 -9.88 12.58
N ILE A 218 -3.03 -10.03 12.79
CA ILE A 218 -2.04 -10.13 11.71
C ILE A 218 -1.37 -11.48 11.89
N ASP A 219 -1.51 -12.36 10.91
CA ASP A 219 -0.89 -13.68 10.93
C ASP A 219 0.64 -13.58 10.82
N GLU A 220 1.38 -14.54 11.39
CA GLU A 220 2.85 -14.57 11.35
C GLU A 220 3.38 -14.56 9.91
N ALA A 221 2.63 -15.12 8.94
CA ALA A 221 2.99 -15.08 7.53
C ALA A 221 3.16 -13.65 6.96
N PHE A 222 2.50 -12.66 7.57
CA PHE A 222 2.61 -11.24 7.22
C PHE A 222 3.65 -10.50 8.07
N GLN A 223 4.10 -11.06 9.20
CA GLN A 223 5.05 -10.41 10.11
C GLN A 223 6.50 -10.88 9.90
N ALA A 224 6.67 -12.15 9.50
CA ALA A 224 7.98 -12.73 9.30
C ALA A 224 8.73 -12.02 8.16
N PRO A 225 9.95 -11.50 8.41
CA PRO A 225 10.77 -10.88 7.38
C PRO A 225 11.04 -11.83 6.21
N PHE A 226 10.89 -11.34 4.99
CA PHE A 226 11.20 -12.11 3.78
C PHE A 226 12.50 -11.62 3.14
N VAL A 227 13.49 -12.51 3.02
CA VAL A 227 14.74 -12.25 2.31
C VAL A 227 14.65 -12.89 0.92
N PRO A 228 14.55 -12.10 -0.17
CA PRO A 228 14.30 -12.62 -1.52
C PRO A 228 15.59 -13.17 -2.15
N THR A 229 15.96 -14.40 -1.82
CA THR A 229 16.97 -15.17 -2.55
C THR A 229 16.34 -15.86 -3.76
N HIS A 230 17.13 -16.28 -4.75
CA HIS A 230 16.62 -17.05 -5.90
C HIS A 230 15.87 -18.32 -5.47
N GLN A 231 16.40 -19.02 -4.46
CA GLN A 231 15.74 -20.19 -3.90
C GLN A 231 14.42 -19.82 -3.21
N ALA A 232 14.43 -18.79 -2.35
CA ALA A 232 13.23 -18.36 -1.63
C ALA A 232 12.12 -17.88 -2.57
N MET A 233 12.46 -17.22 -3.67
CA MET A 233 11.52 -16.78 -4.71
C MET A 233 10.94 -17.97 -5.49
N ALA A 234 11.78 -18.94 -5.85
CA ALA A 234 11.36 -20.13 -6.58
C ALA A 234 10.49 -21.08 -5.73
N ASP A 235 10.68 -21.08 -4.41
CA ASP A 235 9.94 -21.93 -3.45
C ASP A 235 8.58 -21.34 -3.03
N LEU A 236 8.23 -20.12 -3.46
CA LEU A 236 6.93 -19.53 -3.14
C LEU A 236 5.78 -20.38 -3.70
N SER A 237 4.89 -20.83 -2.83
CA SER A 237 3.68 -21.53 -3.25
C SER A 237 2.60 -20.53 -3.69
N LEU A 238 2.44 -20.38 -5.01
CA LEU A 238 1.39 -19.59 -5.64
C LEU A 238 0.20 -20.44 -6.13
N ALA A 239 0.05 -21.65 -5.57
CA ALA A 239 -1.07 -22.54 -5.87
C ALA A 239 -2.39 -21.99 -5.31
N ARG A 240 -3.51 -22.24 -5.99
CA ARG A 240 -4.83 -21.71 -5.62
C ARG A 240 -5.66 -22.62 -4.70
N ASP A 241 -5.12 -23.77 -4.35
CA ASP A 241 -5.73 -24.74 -3.42
C ASP A 241 -5.45 -24.42 -1.94
N GLN A 242 -4.86 -23.27 -1.65
CA GLN A 242 -4.67 -22.73 -0.30
C GLN A 242 -5.73 -21.66 0.04
N ALA A 243 -5.84 -21.31 1.33
CA ALA A 243 -6.74 -20.23 1.75
C ALA A 243 -6.32 -18.88 1.11
N PRO A 244 -7.27 -18.03 0.67
CA PRO A 244 -6.94 -16.77 -0.04
C PRO A 244 -5.99 -15.83 0.73
N HIS A 245 -6.11 -15.75 2.05
CA HIS A 245 -5.20 -14.94 2.86
C HIS A 245 -3.76 -15.49 2.88
N LEU A 246 -3.56 -16.81 2.79
CA LEU A 246 -2.23 -17.41 2.67
C LEU A 246 -1.62 -17.19 1.28
N LEU A 247 -2.44 -17.30 0.23
CA LEU A 247 -2.03 -16.95 -1.12
C LEU A 247 -1.62 -15.47 -1.22
N ALA A 248 -2.37 -14.57 -0.59
CA ALA A 248 -2.03 -13.15 -0.51
C ALA A 248 -0.67 -12.92 0.18
N ALA A 249 -0.34 -13.68 1.22
CA ALA A 249 0.97 -13.61 1.87
C ALA A 249 2.13 -14.02 0.94
N ASN A 250 1.94 -15.05 0.12
CA ASN A 250 2.96 -15.49 -0.85
C ASN A 250 3.07 -14.54 -2.05
N LEU A 251 1.96 -14.01 -2.56
CA LEU A 251 1.97 -12.96 -3.57
C LEU A 251 2.68 -11.71 -3.04
N ARG A 252 2.39 -11.28 -1.81
CA ARG A 252 3.10 -10.18 -1.14
C ARG A 252 4.61 -10.38 -1.18
N ARG A 253 5.10 -11.57 -0.80
CA ARG A 253 6.54 -11.91 -0.84
C ARG A 253 7.10 -11.87 -2.27
N ALA A 254 6.36 -12.36 -3.26
CA ALA A 254 6.78 -12.29 -4.67
C ALA A 254 6.96 -10.83 -5.13
N PHE A 255 5.99 -9.96 -4.86
CA PHE A 255 6.10 -8.53 -5.20
C PHE A 255 7.21 -7.84 -4.41
N SER A 256 7.41 -8.18 -3.14
CA SER A 256 8.54 -7.70 -2.32
C SER A 256 9.90 -8.07 -2.91
N GLY A 257 10.02 -9.29 -3.45
CA GLY A 257 11.22 -9.74 -4.16
C GLY A 257 11.48 -8.93 -5.44
N ILE A 258 10.44 -8.60 -6.20
CA ILE A 258 10.56 -7.74 -7.39
C ILE A 258 10.97 -6.31 -6.99
N VAL A 259 10.42 -5.76 -5.92
CA VAL A 259 10.87 -4.48 -5.35
C VAL A 259 12.36 -4.57 -4.99
N ALA A 260 12.78 -5.60 -4.25
CA ALA A 260 14.17 -5.77 -3.85
C ALA A 260 15.12 -5.86 -5.05
N GLY A 261 14.75 -6.65 -6.08
CA GLY A 261 15.53 -6.78 -7.31
C GLY A 261 15.62 -5.49 -8.15
N ASN A 262 14.67 -4.56 -7.98
CA ASN A 262 14.64 -3.30 -8.73
C ASN A 262 15.36 -2.15 -8.02
N VAL A 263 15.25 -2.04 -6.68
CA VAL A 263 15.67 -0.83 -5.97
C VAL A 263 16.53 -1.04 -4.72
N LYS A 264 16.69 -2.28 -4.24
CA LYS A 264 17.53 -2.58 -3.05
C LYS A 264 18.89 -3.09 -3.49
N GLU A 265 19.96 -2.51 -2.95
CA GLU A 265 21.35 -2.84 -3.32
C GLU A 265 21.63 -4.36 -3.29
N GLN A 266 21.19 -5.05 -2.24
CA GLN A 266 21.37 -6.50 -2.10
C GLN A 266 20.61 -7.29 -3.19
N GLY A 267 19.38 -6.90 -3.50
CA GLY A 267 18.56 -7.56 -4.51
C GLY A 267 19.08 -7.32 -5.94
N ILE A 268 19.51 -6.09 -6.24
CA ILE A 268 20.13 -5.74 -7.51
C ILE A 268 21.39 -6.59 -7.74
N ARG A 269 22.30 -6.66 -6.76
CA ARG A 269 23.51 -7.48 -6.84
C ARG A 269 23.22 -8.97 -7.02
N ALA A 270 22.20 -9.49 -6.34
CA ALA A 270 21.80 -10.89 -6.48
C ALA A 270 21.32 -11.19 -7.90
N VAL A 271 20.55 -10.29 -8.50
CA VAL A 271 20.05 -10.42 -9.88
C VAL A 271 21.16 -10.27 -10.91
N GLU A 272 22.11 -9.35 -10.70
CA GLU A 272 23.30 -9.20 -11.55
C GLU A 272 24.18 -10.45 -11.54
N ALA A 273 24.35 -11.08 -10.37
CA ALA A 273 25.22 -12.25 -10.21
C ALA A 273 24.59 -13.56 -10.71
N ASN A 274 23.30 -13.78 -10.45
CA ASN A 274 22.64 -15.07 -10.65
C ASN A 274 21.53 -15.05 -11.72
N GLY A 275 21.26 -13.90 -12.34
CA GLY A 275 20.14 -13.71 -13.26
C GLY A 275 18.82 -13.35 -12.55
N PRO A 276 17.70 -13.22 -13.29
CA PRO A 276 16.41 -12.84 -12.73
C PRO A 276 15.85 -13.91 -11.77
N TYR A 277 15.02 -13.49 -10.81
CA TYR A 277 14.28 -14.41 -9.94
C TYR A 277 13.29 -15.25 -10.75
N GLU A 278 13.26 -16.56 -10.53
CA GLU A 278 12.22 -17.42 -11.10
C GLU A 278 10.99 -17.42 -10.18
N ILE A 279 9.82 -17.09 -10.74
CA ILE A 279 8.53 -17.15 -10.04
C ILE A 279 7.72 -18.26 -10.69
N ARG A 280 7.36 -19.28 -9.91
CA ARG A 280 6.70 -20.50 -10.39
C ARG A 280 5.23 -20.52 -9.99
N ALA A 281 4.34 -20.78 -10.94
CA ALA A 281 2.91 -20.94 -10.67
C ALA A 281 2.18 -21.67 -11.80
N ASP A 282 0.91 -21.97 -11.59
CA ASP A 282 0.06 -22.50 -12.66
C ASP A 282 -0.17 -21.45 -13.78
N VAL A 283 -0.58 -21.92 -14.96
CA VAL A 283 -0.77 -21.10 -16.16
C VAL A 283 -1.69 -19.89 -15.93
N GLN A 284 -2.75 -20.04 -15.11
CA GLN A 284 -3.71 -18.96 -14.90
C GLN A 284 -3.15 -17.90 -13.94
N MET A 285 -2.43 -18.33 -12.89
CA MET A 285 -1.72 -17.43 -11.99
C MET A 285 -0.63 -16.64 -12.74
N LEU A 286 0.17 -17.31 -13.57
CA LEU A 286 1.20 -16.64 -14.37
C LEU A 286 0.59 -15.66 -15.37
N ALA A 287 -0.50 -16.01 -16.03
CA ALA A 287 -1.18 -15.08 -16.95
C ALA A 287 -1.68 -13.82 -16.23
N ALA A 288 -2.25 -13.96 -15.03
CA ALA A 288 -2.70 -12.82 -14.23
C ALA A 288 -1.53 -11.92 -13.79
N MET A 289 -0.42 -12.52 -13.33
CA MET A 289 0.79 -11.77 -12.96
C MET A 289 1.44 -11.09 -14.17
N ASP A 290 1.55 -11.79 -15.31
CA ASP A 290 2.16 -11.28 -16.53
C ASP A 290 1.39 -10.08 -17.08
N GLU A 291 0.05 -10.17 -17.19
CA GLU A 291 -0.79 -9.05 -17.63
C GLU A 291 -0.53 -7.81 -16.75
N LEU A 292 -0.52 -7.98 -15.44
CA LEU A 292 -0.34 -6.87 -14.50
C LEU A 292 1.07 -6.27 -14.59
N LEU A 293 2.11 -7.11 -14.58
CA LEU A 293 3.49 -6.67 -14.59
C LEU A 293 3.88 -6.00 -15.92
N GLN A 294 3.42 -6.53 -17.07
CA GLN A 294 3.62 -5.89 -18.37
C GLN A 294 2.98 -4.51 -18.44
N ARG A 295 1.80 -4.32 -17.83
CA ARG A 295 1.17 -2.99 -17.70
C ARG A 295 2.02 -2.04 -16.87
N PHE A 296 2.63 -2.51 -15.77
CA PHE A 296 3.53 -1.66 -14.98
C PHE A 296 4.77 -1.24 -15.77
N VAL A 297 5.31 -2.13 -16.62
CA VAL A 297 6.42 -1.80 -17.52
C VAL A 297 5.99 -0.76 -18.56
N SER A 298 4.88 -0.99 -19.26
CA SER A 298 4.42 -0.10 -20.34
C SER A 298 4.00 1.29 -19.83
N GLN A 299 3.52 1.37 -18.58
CA GLN A 299 3.17 2.62 -17.91
C GLN A 299 4.34 3.24 -17.11
N GLN A 300 5.57 2.74 -17.27
CA GLN A 300 6.78 3.27 -16.63
C GLN A 300 6.71 3.34 -15.08
N ARG A 301 6.07 2.34 -14.47
CA ARG A 301 5.89 2.24 -13.00
C ARG A 301 6.95 1.40 -12.29
N MET A 302 7.85 0.76 -13.05
CA MET A 302 8.91 -0.10 -12.52
C MET A 302 10.23 0.64 -12.25
N LYS A 303 10.43 1.80 -12.90
CA LYS A 303 11.67 2.58 -12.85
C LYS A 303 11.37 4.05 -13.19
N LEU A 304 12.12 4.98 -12.60
CA LEU A 304 11.96 6.41 -12.84
C LEU A 304 12.43 6.86 -14.23
N GLN A 305 13.53 6.30 -14.75
CA GLN A 305 14.13 6.68 -16.04
C GLN A 305 14.85 5.52 -16.72
N GLY A 306 14.86 5.53 -18.06
CA GLY A 306 15.57 4.56 -18.90
C GLY A 306 14.79 3.27 -19.18
N GLU A 307 15.41 2.38 -19.93
CA GLU A 307 14.85 1.06 -20.23
C GLU A 307 14.83 0.19 -18.96
N TYR A 308 13.77 -0.60 -18.81
CA TYR A 308 13.57 -1.52 -17.70
C TYR A 308 13.85 -2.95 -18.14
N THR A 309 14.86 -3.56 -17.53
CA THR A 309 15.11 -5.00 -17.64
C THR A 309 14.46 -5.71 -16.46
N PRO A 310 13.50 -6.63 -16.68
CA PRO A 310 12.85 -7.36 -15.60
C PRO A 310 13.84 -8.12 -14.71
N CYS A 311 13.73 -7.94 -13.39
CA CYS A 311 14.50 -8.68 -12.40
C CYS A 311 13.88 -10.06 -12.08
N TYR A 312 12.85 -10.46 -12.82
CA TYR A 312 12.08 -11.67 -12.62
C TYR A 312 11.81 -12.38 -13.96
N ARG A 313 11.50 -13.68 -13.87
CA ARG A 313 11.03 -14.53 -14.96
C ARG A 313 9.89 -15.39 -14.44
N LEU A 314 8.77 -15.39 -15.18
CA LEU A 314 7.62 -16.24 -14.90
C LEU A 314 7.83 -17.62 -15.52
N VAL A 315 7.71 -18.68 -14.72
CA VAL A 315 8.02 -20.08 -15.10
C VAL A 315 6.82 -20.97 -14.79
N GLY A 316 6.26 -21.63 -15.80
CA GLY A 316 5.11 -22.55 -15.69
C GLY A 316 5.49 -24.01 -15.58
#